data_AF-A0A966SK68-F1
#
_entry.id   AF-A0A966SK68-F1
#
_cell.length_a   1.000
_cell.length_b   1.000
_cell.length_c   1.000
_cell.angle_alpha   90.00
_cell.angle_beta   90.00
_cell.angle_gamma   90.00
#
_symmetry.space_group_name_H-M   'P 1'
#
loop_
_entity.id
_entity.type
_entity.pdbx_description
1 polymer ?
#
loop_
_entity_poly.entity_id
_entity_poly.type
_entity_poly.pdbx_seq_one_letter_code
_entity_poly.pdbx_strand_id
1 'polypeptide(L)' 'MKPTVVSADVLFEDFREKLRWEWVAGQGASERRFDEVAVRAARSGADLVGYLNYIHPYRLQLLGEREVRY' A
#
# COMPACT_ATOMS: atom_id res chain seq x y z
N MET A 1 -17.74 -10.76 -5.10
CA MET A 1 -16.92 -10.16 -6.18
C MET A 1 -15.52 -9.98 -5.62
N LYS A 2 -14.46 -10.46 -6.29
CA LYS A 2 -13.10 -10.08 -5.90
C LYS A 2 -12.92 -8.58 -6.20
N PRO A 3 -12.40 -7.77 -5.29
CA PRO A 3 -12.21 -6.34 -5.54
C PRO A 3 -11.31 -6.16 -6.77
N THR A 4 -11.81 -5.44 -7.77
CA THR A 4 -11.07 -5.07 -8.99
C THR A 4 -10.13 -3.89 -8.77
N VAL A 5 -10.19 -3.26 -7.60
CA VAL A 5 -9.45 -2.06 -7.21
C VAL A 5 -8.98 -2.24 -5.78
N VAL A 6 -7.69 -1.95 -5.53
CA VAL A 6 -7.13 -1.86 -4.18
C VAL A 6 -6.94 -0.37 -3.87
N SER A 7 -7.60 0.11 -2.83
CA SER A 7 -7.47 1.46 -2.28
C SER A 7 -6.91 1.44 -0.86
N ALA A 8 -6.43 2.58 -0.38
CA ALA A 8 -5.81 2.67 0.95
C ALA A 8 -6.81 2.35 2.07
N ASP A 9 -8.06 2.79 1.97
CA ASP A 9 -9.14 2.46 2.91
C ASP A 9 -9.42 0.96 2.99
N VAL A 10 -9.68 0.31 1.86
CA VAL A 10 -9.99 -1.13 1.80
C VAL A 10 -8.82 -1.95 2.35
N LEU A 11 -7.60 -1.62 1.92
CA LEU A 11 -6.40 -2.30 2.44
C LEU A 11 -6.25 -2.11 3.95
N PHE A 12 -6.50 -0.90 4.45
CA PHE A 12 -6.36 -0.62 5.88
C PHE A 12 -7.39 -1.38 6.71
N GLU A 13 -8.67 -1.33 6.34
CA GLU A 13 -9.74 -2.00 7.08
C GLU A 13 -9.57 -3.54 7.07
N ASP A 14 -9.18 -4.12 5.92
CA ASP A 14 -8.99 -5.58 5.78
C ASP A 14 -7.91 -6.13 6.72
N PHE A 15 -6.90 -5.33 7.05
CA PHE A 15 -5.74 -5.75 7.85
C PHE A 15 -5.61 -5.07 9.21
N ARG A 16 -6.47 -4.10 9.53
CA ARG A 16 -6.40 -3.29 10.77
C ARG A 16 -6.26 -4.17 12.00
N GLU A 17 -7.18 -5.11 12.20
CA GLU A 17 -7.19 -5.93 13.42
C GLU A 17 -6.03 -6.94 13.45
N LYS A 18 -5.78 -7.57 12.30
CA LYS A 18 -4.77 -8.63 12.17
C LYS A 18 -3.35 -8.11 12.40
N LEU A 19 -3.06 -6.93 11.86
CA LEU A 19 -1.73 -6.32 11.92
C LEU A 19 -1.65 -5.19 12.96
N ARG A 20 -2.75 -4.90 13.65
CA ARG A 20 -2.88 -3.80 14.63
C ARG A 20 -2.44 -2.46 14.06
N TRP A 21 -2.90 -2.16 12.84
CA TRP A 21 -2.56 -0.92 12.17
C TRP A 21 -3.29 0.28 12.77
N GLU A 22 -2.60 1.42 12.75
CA GLU A 22 -3.13 2.71 13.16
C GLU A 22 -3.04 3.70 11.99
N TRP A 23 -4.13 4.42 11.73
CA TRP A 23 -4.17 5.43 10.67
C TRP A 23 -3.71 6.77 11.24
N VAL A 24 -2.43 7.08 11.04
CA VAL A 24 -1.81 8.27 11.67
C VAL A 24 -2.14 9.57 10.93
N ALA A 25 -2.23 9.57 9.59
CA ALA A 25 -2.47 10.79 8.80
C ALA A 25 -3.01 10.50 7.39
N GLY A 26 -3.53 11.52 6.69
CA GLY A 26 -3.92 11.43 5.28
C GLY A 26 -5.31 10.82 5.01
N GLN A 27 -6.18 10.79 6.02
CA GLN A 27 -7.54 10.23 5.94
C GLN A 27 -8.40 10.89 4.85
N GLY A 28 -8.14 12.15 4.50
CA GLY A 28 -8.86 12.88 3.44
C GLY A 28 -8.49 12.47 2.00
N ALA A 29 -7.63 11.48 1.82
CA ALA A 29 -7.26 10.92 0.51
C ALA A 29 -7.22 9.38 0.56
N SER A 30 -8.09 8.77 1.38
CA SER A 30 -8.16 7.33 1.63
C SER A 30 -8.63 6.54 0.41
N GLU A 31 -9.32 7.20 -0.52
CA GLU A 31 -9.78 6.66 -1.80
C GLU A 31 -8.67 6.51 -2.85
N ARG A 32 -7.43 6.92 -2.53
CA ARG A 32 -6.28 6.69 -3.41
C ARG A 32 -6.09 5.21 -3.70
N ARG A 33 -5.84 4.92 -4.97
CA ARG A 33 -5.77 3.57 -5.51
C ARG A 33 -4.37 3.21 -5.93
N PHE A 34 -4.09 1.91 -5.94
CA PHE A 34 -2.95 1.37 -6.64
C PHE A 34 -3.09 1.66 -8.13
N ASP A 35 -1.98 1.84 -8.82
CA ASP A 35 -1.97 2.01 -10.27
C ASP A 35 -2.52 0.74 -10.94
N GLU A 36 -3.58 0.88 -11.74
CA GLU A 36 -4.25 -0.27 -12.35
C GLU A 36 -3.34 -1.07 -13.28
N VAL A 37 -2.41 -0.40 -13.97
CA VAL A 37 -1.44 -1.07 -14.84
C VAL A 37 -0.46 -1.86 -13.98
N ALA A 38 0.01 -1.30 -12.87
CA ALA A 38 0.88 -2.01 -11.93
C ALA A 38 0.17 -3.24 -11.32
N VAL A 39 -1.12 -3.11 -10.93
CA VAL A 39 -1.93 -4.23 -10.41
C VAL A 39 -2.10 -5.33 -11.45
N ARG A 40 -2.39 -4.99 -12.70
CA ARG A 40 -2.56 -5.98 -13.78
C ARG A 40 -1.23 -6.64 -14.18
N ALA A 41 -0.13 -5.91 -14.12
CA ALA A 41 1.20 -6.39 -14.50
C ALA A 41 1.88 -7.20 -13.38
N ALA A 42 1.45 -7.02 -12.12
CA ALA A 42 2.02 -7.71 -10.98
C ALA A 42 1.88 -9.23 -11.11
N ARG A 43 3.00 -9.92 -10.95
CA ARG A 43 3.08 -11.39 -10.89
C ARG A 43 3.17 -11.89 -9.46
N SER A 44 3.51 -11.00 -8.52
CA SER A 44 3.58 -11.26 -7.10
C SER A 44 3.16 -10.04 -6.28
N GLY A 45 2.82 -10.25 -4.99
CA GLY A 45 2.55 -9.14 -4.07
C GLY A 45 3.74 -8.20 -3.88
N ALA A 46 4.98 -8.69 -4.06
CA ALA A 46 6.18 -7.88 -3.95
C ALA A 46 6.28 -6.83 -5.08
N ASP A 47 5.63 -7.05 -6.23
CA ASP A 47 5.64 -6.07 -7.33
C ASP A 47 4.81 -4.82 -7.00
N LEU A 48 3.89 -4.93 -6.03
CA LEU A 48 2.98 -3.88 -5.58
C LEU A 48 3.48 -3.14 -4.33
N VAL A 49 4.60 -3.58 -3.77
CA VAL A 49 5.22 -3.00 -2.59
C VAL A 49 6.57 -2.41 -2.98
N GLY A 50 6.75 -1.11 -2.77
CA GLY A 50 8.06 -0.48 -2.93
C GLY A 50 9.03 -0.99 -1.86
N TYR A 51 10.12 -1.61 -2.30
CA TYR A 51 11.24 -2.04 -1.45
C TYR A 51 12.52 -1.41 -2.01
N LEU A 52 13.39 -0.87 -1.14
CA LEU A 52 14.71 -0.32 -1.45
C LEU A 52 14.71 1.01 -2.26
N ASN A 53 14.83 2.14 -1.55
CA ASN A 53 15.21 3.49 -2.00
C ASN A 53 14.48 4.14 -3.20
N TYR A 54 13.58 3.43 -3.89
CA TYR A 54 12.73 3.99 -4.94
C TYR A 54 11.30 4.17 -4.42
N ILE A 55 10.83 5.42 -4.42
CA ILE A 55 9.42 5.74 -4.19
C ILE A 55 8.69 5.47 -5.49
N HIS A 56 7.81 4.47 -5.47
CA HIS A 56 6.91 4.20 -6.58
C HIS A 56 5.56 4.87 -6.32
N PRO A 57 5.15 5.87 -7.13
CA PRO A 57 3.81 6.44 -7.05
C PRO A 57 2.76 5.33 -7.19
N TYR A 58 1.68 5.42 -6.41
CA TYR A 58 0.53 4.51 -6.49
C TYR A 58 0.87 3.03 -6.23
N ARG A 59 1.89 2.76 -5.40
CA ARG A 59 2.17 1.47 -4.76
C ARG A 59 2.19 1.62 -3.25
N LEU A 60 2.10 0.51 -2.52
CA LEU A 60 2.32 0.54 -1.08
C LEU A 60 3.80 0.79 -0.80
N GLN A 61 4.10 1.76 0.06
CA GLN A 61 5.44 1.97 0.58
C GLN A 61 5.53 1.36 1.98
N LEU A 62 6.57 0.56 2.21
CA LEU A 62 6.94 0.11 3.54
C LEU A 62 8.23 0.82 3.96
N LEU A 63 8.25 1.32 5.20
CA LEU A 63 9.40 1.93 5.82
C LEU A 63 9.71 1.15 7.09
N GLY A 64 10.90 0.55 7.16
CA GLY A 64 11.40 -0.14 8.33
C GLY A 64 12.44 0.70 9.08
N GLU A 65 13.08 0.08 10.07
CA GLU A 65 14.09 0.77 10.87
C GLU A 65 15.25 1.33 10.04
N ARG A 66 15.61 0.64 8.94
CA ARG A 66 16.69 1.10 8.06
C ARG A 66 16.33 2.39 7.35
N GLU A 67 15.12 2.46 6.80
CA GLU A 67 14.63 3.65 6.10
C GLU A 67 14.41 4.83 7.06
N VAL A 68 14.04 4.56 8.32
CA VAL A 68 13.83 5.59 9.35
C VAL A 68 15.16 6.14 9.91
N ARG A 69 16.22 5.33 9.94
CA ARG A 69 17.54 5.72 10.48
C ARG A 69 18.47 6.40 9.46
N TYR A 70 18.12 6.36 8.17
CA TYR A 70 18.88 7.02 7.11
C TYR A 70 18.56 8.51 7.08
#